data_AF-A0A1F0USB7-F1
#
_entry.id   AF-A0A1F0USB7-F1
#
_cell.length_a   1.000
_cell.length_b   1.000
_cell.length_c   1.000
_cell.angle_alpha   90.00
_cell.angle_beta   90.00
_cell.angle_gamma   90.00
#
_symmetry.space_group_name_H-M   'P 1'
#
loop_
_entity.id
_entity.type
_entity.pdbx_description
1 polymer ?
#
loop_
_entity_poly.entity_id
_entity_poly.type
_entity_poly.pdbx_seq_one_letter_code
_entity_poly.pdbx_strand_id
1 'polypeptide(L)'
;MPNKVTVSDAALRQAAEEGMDAFVDIFVDAINASVGGKLTADTMPQLNTSQITLLAYRILRDEVMDGGFIQLIHNGYGGFIFLNPFAMMVKQWGITELGRLISKVHSNYKKYHEEIEKDCTDEEFMSLFERFPIFDDFDDTFVEHEEEWTAAIAQYIDGHIEEFAEIVN
;
A
#
# COMPACT_ATOMS: atom_id res chain seq x y z
N MET A 1 15.31 1.89 -18.22
CA MET A 1 14.81 0.55 -17.85
C MET A 1 14.63 0.56 -16.35
N PRO A 2 13.56 -0.06 -15.81
CA PRO A 2 13.38 -0.13 -14.37
C PRO A 2 14.59 -0.80 -13.71
N ASN A 3 14.86 -0.46 -12.46
CA ASN A 3 15.96 -1.02 -11.70
C ASN A 3 15.76 -2.52 -11.56
N LYS A 4 16.88 -3.24 -11.60
CA LYS A 4 16.89 -4.67 -11.35
C LYS A 4 16.64 -4.89 -9.85
N VAL A 5 15.50 -5.48 -9.52
CA VAL A 5 15.18 -5.93 -8.16
C VAL A 5 15.53 -7.41 -8.07
N THR A 6 16.22 -7.81 -7.01
CA THR A 6 16.62 -9.20 -6.80
C THR A 6 16.25 -9.66 -5.41
N VAL A 7 15.78 -10.90 -5.30
CA VAL A 7 15.44 -11.56 -4.04
C VAL A 7 16.21 -12.88 -3.95
N SER A 8 16.79 -13.19 -2.80
CA SER A 8 17.48 -14.48 -2.59
C SER A 8 16.47 -15.62 -2.47
N ASP A 9 16.71 -16.76 -3.13
CA ASP A 9 15.91 -17.99 -2.97
C ASP A 9 15.86 -18.47 -1.51
N ALA A 10 16.98 -18.36 -0.78
CA ALA A 10 17.04 -18.72 0.63
C ALA A 10 16.16 -17.81 1.48
N ALA A 11 16.25 -16.49 1.26
CA ALA A 11 15.43 -15.52 1.99
C ALA A 11 13.94 -15.66 1.66
N LEU A 12 13.60 -15.93 0.39
CA LEU A 12 12.23 -16.15 -0.05
C LEU A 12 11.60 -17.36 0.65
N ARG A 13 12.32 -18.49 0.71
CA ARG A 13 11.83 -19.70 1.39
C ARG A 13 11.65 -19.48 2.89
N GLN A 14 12.59 -18.80 3.52
CA GLN A 14 12.48 -18.46 4.94
C GLN A 14 11.25 -17.58 5.20
N ALA A 15 11.07 -16.51 4.42
CA ALA A 15 9.93 -15.61 4.55
C ALA A 15 8.59 -16.33 4.34
N ALA A 16 8.53 -17.27 3.39
CA ALA A 16 7.34 -18.10 3.16
C ALA A 16 6.99 -19.02 4.34
N GLU A 17 7.98 -19.46 5.13
CA GLU A 17 7.76 -20.23 6.36
C GLU A 17 7.29 -19.36 7.53
N GLU A 18 7.69 -18.09 7.56
CA GLU A 18 7.36 -17.12 8.62
C GLU A 18 5.93 -16.58 8.50
N GLY A 19 5.41 -16.42 7.26
CA GLY A 19 4.02 -16.05 7.02
C GLY A 19 3.84 -15.10 5.83
N MET A 20 2.59 -14.76 5.53
CA MET A 20 2.25 -13.93 4.36
C MET A 20 2.80 -12.51 4.46
N ASP A 21 2.81 -11.93 5.67
CA ASP A 21 3.44 -10.61 5.91
C ASP A 21 4.93 -10.64 5.58
N ALA A 22 5.67 -11.58 6.16
CA ALA A 22 7.11 -11.72 5.94
C ALA A 22 7.42 -11.96 4.45
N PHE A 23 6.58 -12.78 3.78
CA PHE A 23 6.68 -13.02 2.35
C PHE A 23 6.44 -11.76 1.51
N VAL A 24 5.49 -10.89 1.87
CA VAL A 24 5.29 -9.62 1.16
C VAL A 24 6.46 -8.66 1.43
N ASP A 25 6.93 -8.60 2.68
CA ASP A 25 7.95 -7.67 3.14
C ASP A 25 9.29 -7.87 2.45
N ILE A 26 9.70 -9.11 2.16
CA ILE A 26 10.93 -9.36 1.40
C ILE A 26 10.93 -8.70 0.01
N PHE A 27 9.78 -8.66 -0.68
CA PHE A 27 9.68 -7.97 -1.96
C PHE A 27 9.63 -6.45 -1.79
N VAL A 28 8.88 -5.95 -0.81
CA VAL A 28 8.82 -4.52 -0.47
C VAL A 28 10.21 -3.98 -0.17
N ASP A 29 10.97 -4.70 0.67
CA ASP A 29 12.32 -4.31 1.07
C ASP A 29 13.29 -4.34 -0.10
N ALA A 30 13.25 -5.38 -0.94
CA ALA A 30 14.08 -5.47 -2.14
C ALA A 30 13.79 -4.33 -3.13
N ILE A 31 12.51 -3.99 -3.33
CA ILE A 31 12.10 -2.89 -4.20
C ILE A 31 12.60 -1.55 -3.62
N ASN A 32 12.37 -1.29 -2.33
CA ASN A 32 12.84 -0.08 -1.67
C ASN A 32 14.37 0.05 -1.73
N ALA A 33 15.11 -1.04 -1.46
CA ALA A 33 16.56 -1.05 -1.55
C ALA A 33 17.05 -0.69 -2.96
N SER A 34 16.35 -1.16 -4.00
CA SER A 34 16.68 -0.85 -5.39
C SER A 34 16.58 0.63 -5.75
N VAL A 35 15.83 1.42 -4.96
CA VAL A 35 15.64 2.87 -5.14
C VAL A 35 16.31 3.72 -4.04
N GLY A 36 17.26 3.14 -3.29
CA GLY A 36 17.98 3.87 -2.24
C GLY A 36 17.19 4.03 -0.94
N GLY A 37 16.23 3.13 -0.68
CA GLY A 37 15.49 3.01 0.56
C GLY A 37 14.24 3.89 0.67
N LYS A 38 13.96 4.74 -0.33
CA LYS A 38 12.77 5.59 -0.32
C LYS A 38 12.16 5.78 -1.70
N LEU A 39 10.86 5.56 -1.79
CA LEU A 39 10.07 5.97 -2.94
C LEU A 39 9.87 7.50 -2.93
N THR A 40 10.32 8.15 -3.99
CA THR A 40 10.17 9.60 -4.22
C THR A 40 9.73 9.84 -5.67
N ALA A 41 9.35 11.07 -5.99
CA ALA A 41 9.05 11.45 -7.38
C ALA A 41 10.21 11.17 -8.35
N ASP A 42 11.46 11.26 -7.88
CA ASP A 42 12.66 11.03 -8.70
C ASP A 42 12.99 9.53 -8.85
N THR A 43 12.61 8.71 -7.86
CA THR A 43 12.90 7.26 -7.89
C THR A 43 11.76 6.42 -8.44
N MET A 44 10.52 6.91 -8.39
CA MET A 44 9.34 6.23 -8.92
C MET A 44 9.47 5.83 -10.41
N PRO A 45 10.03 6.65 -11.33
CA PRO A 45 10.23 6.24 -12.72
C PRO A 45 11.22 5.09 -12.93
N GLN A 46 11.97 4.72 -11.89
CA GLN A 46 12.91 3.59 -11.88
C GLN A 46 12.21 2.27 -11.54
N LEU A 47 10.93 2.30 -11.17
CA LEU A 47 10.16 1.11 -10.83
C LEU A 47 9.10 0.82 -11.91
N ASN A 48 8.73 -0.45 -12.04
CA ASN A 48 7.60 -0.84 -12.86
C ASN A 48 6.26 -0.66 -12.10
N THR A 49 5.14 -0.81 -12.81
CA THR A 49 3.81 -0.62 -12.22
C THR A 49 3.48 -1.60 -11.09
N SER A 50 3.88 -2.87 -11.20
CA SER A 50 3.62 -3.88 -10.17
C SER A 50 4.39 -3.57 -8.89
N GLN A 51 5.66 -3.18 -9.01
CA GLN A 51 6.51 -2.75 -7.89
C GLN A 51 5.93 -1.50 -7.18
N ILE A 52 5.54 -0.49 -7.95
CA ILE A 52 4.89 0.72 -7.41
C ILE A 52 3.59 0.37 -6.69
N THR A 53 2.78 -0.52 -7.28
CA THR A 53 1.51 -0.97 -6.68
C THR A 53 1.74 -1.70 -5.36
N LEU A 54 2.78 -2.52 -5.27
CA LEU A 54 3.12 -3.21 -4.02
C LEU A 54 3.59 -2.24 -2.92
N LEU A 55 4.42 -1.25 -3.26
CA LEU A 55 4.79 -0.20 -2.32
C LEU A 55 3.58 0.62 -1.86
N ALA A 56 2.64 0.90 -2.77
CA ALA A 56 1.38 1.55 -2.43
C ALA A 56 0.51 0.71 -1.49
N TYR A 57 0.48 -0.62 -1.69
CA TYR A 57 -0.20 -1.53 -0.77
C TYR A 57 0.40 -1.48 0.63
N ARG A 58 1.74 -1.54 0.75
CA ARG A 58 2.43 -1.45 2.04
C ARG A 58 2.11 -0.15 2.76
N ILE A 59 2.22 0.99 2.08
CA ILE A 59 1.90 2.31 2.65
C ILE A 59 0.44 2.37 3.11
N LEU A 60 -0.49 1.92 2.26
CA LEU A 60 -1.90 1.88 2.59
C LEU A 60 -2.16 1.06 3.86
N ARG A 61 -1.61 -0.15 3.92
CA ARG A 61 -1.77 -1.05 5.05
C ARG A 61 -1.23 -0.44 6.33
N ASP A 62 0.02 0.03 6.33
CA ASP A 62 0.66 0.56 7.52
C ASP A 62 -0.11 1.78 8.07
N GLU A 63 -0.47 2.73 7.20
CA GLU A 63 -1.20 3.92 7.62
C GLU A 63 -2.61 3.62 8.13
N VAL A 64 -3.34 2.73 7.45
CA VAL A 64 -4.73 2.42 7.84
C VAL A 64 -4.79 1.54 9.09
N MET A 65 -3.85 0.60 9.26
CA MET A 65 -3.78 -0.22 10.47
C MET A 65 -3.33 0.58 11.70
N ASP A 66 -2.50 1.61 11.53
CA ASP A 66 -2.04 2.45 12.64
C ASP A 66 -3.04 3.56 13.01
N GLY A 67 -3.66 4.21 12.02
CA GLY A 67 -4.51 5.39 12.27
C GLY A 67 -5.60 5.66 11.23
N GLY A 68 -5.96 4.67 10.42
CA GLY A 68 -7.05 4.79 9.45
C GLY A 68 -6.76 5.68 8.25
N PHE A 69 -7.77 5.85 7.40
CA PHE A 69 -7.70 6.64 6.17
C PHE A 69 -7.48 8.13 6.45
N ILE A 70 -7.90 8.65 7.61
CA ILE A 70 -7.62 10.03 8.00
C ILE A 70 -6.12 10.23 8.19
N GLN A 71 -5.43 9.32 8.89
CA GLN A 71 -3.98 9.40 9.05
C GLN A 71 -3.27 9.28 7.70
N LEU A 72 -3.67 8.33 6.86
CA LEU A 72 -3.12 8.15 5.51
C LEU A 72 -3.20 9.45 4.68
N ILE A 73 -4.37 10.12 4.71
CA ILE A 73 -4.60 11.35 3.97
C ILE A 73 -3.78 12.49 4.58
N HIS A 74 -3.81 12.65 5.90
CA HIS A 74 -3.08 13.70 6.62
C HIS A 74 -1.56 13.61 6.40
N ASN A 75 -1.01 12.40 6.38
CA ASN A 75 0.40 12.13 6.10
C ASN A 75 0.78 12.36 4.62
N GLY A 76 -0.17 12.78 3.77
CA GLY A 76 0.07 13.17 2.39
C GLY A 76 0.09 11.99 1.40
N TYR A 77 -0.28 10.79 1.83
CA TYR A 77 -0.29 9.61 0.95
C TYR A 77 -1.56 9.50 0.10
N GLY A 78 -2.60 10.29 0.40
CA GLY A 78 -3.87 10.26 -0.34
C GLY A 78 -3.71 10.45 -1.84
N GLY A 79 -2.93 11.44 -2.27
CA GLY A 79 -2.65 11.65 -3.69
C GLY A 79 -1.98 10.44 -4.35
N PHE A 80 -1.04 9.80 -3.64
CA PHE A 80 -0.33 8.64 -4.14
C PHE A 80 -1.23 7.40 -4.26
N ILE A 81 -2.15 7.16 -3.32
CA ILE A 81 -3.04 6.01 -3.34
C ILE A 81 -4.24 6.23 -4.28
N PHE A 82 -4.86 7.40 -4.24
CA PHE A 82 -6.16 7.63 -4.88
C PHE A 82 -6.06 8.22 -6.30
N LEU A 83 -4.98 8.92 -6.64
CA LEU A 83 -4.81 9.53 -7.98
C LEU A 83 -3.96 8.69 -8.93
N ASN A 84 -3.22 7.71 -8.41
CA ASN A 84 -2.57 6.68 -9.21
C ASN A 84 -3.50 5.47 -9.42
N PRO A 85 -3.20 4.58 -10.40
CA PRO A 85 -4.07 3.47 -10.72
C PRO A 85 -4.10 2.31 -9.69
N PHE A 86 -3.78 2.54 -8.40
CA PHE A 86 -3.71 1.49 -7.38
C PHE A 86 -4.97 0.63 -7.31
N ALA A 87 -6.14 1.26 -7.15
CA ALA A 87 -7.43 0.56 -7.08
C ALA A 87 -7.77 -0.23 -8.36
N MET A 88 -7.22 0.17 -9.51
CA MET A 88 -7.37 -0.57 -10.77
C MET A 88 -6.43 -1.77 -10.79
N MET A 89 -5.17 -1.60 -10.39
CA MET A 89 -4.16 -2.66 -10.39
C MET A 89 -4.55 -3.80 -9.44
N VAL A 90 -4.96 -3.50 -8.20
CA VAL A 90 -5.36 -4.57 -7.26
C VAL A 90 -6.62 -5.33 -7.73
N LYS A 91 -7.51 -4.69 -8.50
CA LYS A 91 -8.63 -5.41 -9.16
C LYS A 91 -8.13 -6.33 -10.27
N GLN A 92 -7.15 -5.90 -11.04
CA GLN A 92 -6.53 -6.74 -12.08
C GLN A 92 -5.80 -7.94 -11.47
N TRP A 93 -5.27 -7.79 -10.25
CA TRP A 93 -4.70 -8.87 -9.47
C TRP A 93 -5.76 -9.82 -8.85
N GLY A 94 -7.05 -9.57 -9.10
CA GLY A 94 -8.16 -10.38 -8.58
C GLY A 94 -8.69 -9.93 -7.21
N ILE A 95 -8.04 -8.97 -6.56
CA ILE A 95 -8.37 -8.47 -5.21
C ILE A 95 -9.45 -7.39 -5.31
N THR A 96 -10.61 -7.82 -5.79
CA THR A 96 -11.67 -6.92 -6.27
C THR A 96 -12.28 -6.10 -5.14
N GLU A 97 -12.49 -6.69 -3.96
CA GLU A 97 -13.14 -6.00 -2.83
C GLU A 97 -12.26 -4.90 -2.24
N LEU A 98 -10.95 -5.13 -2.07
CA LEU A 98 -10.00 -4.07 -1.72
C LEU A 98 -10.08 -2.92 -2.73
N GLY A 99 -10.01 -3.23 -4.03
CA GLY A 99 -10.10 -2.19 -5.06
C GLY A 99 -11.44 -1.45 -5.05
N ARG A 100 -12.55 -2.09 -4.66
CA ARG A 100 -13.86 -1.42 -4.49
C ARG A 100 -13.86 -0.52 -3.25
N LEU A 101 -13.31 -0.98 -2.13
CA LEU A 101 -13.14 -0.16 -0.92
C LEU A 101 -12.39 1.13 -1.26
N ILE A 102 -11.21 1.02 -1.87
CA ILE A 102 -10.38 2.17 -2.24
C ILE A 102 -11.09 3.11 -3.22
N SER A 103 -11.89 2.57 -4.14
CA SER A 103 -12.69 3.41 -5.05
C SER A 103 -13.77 4.21 -4.31
N LYS A 104 -14.36 3.66 -3.25
CA LYS A 104 -15.32 4.38 -2.39
C LYS A 104 -14.61 5.45 -1.57
N VAL A 105 -13.48 5.11 -0.93
CA VAL A 105 -12.68 6.06 -0.15
C VAL A 105 -12.19 7.23 -1.01
N HIS A 106 -11.74 6.97 -2.24
CA HIS A 106 -11.34 8.01 -3.20
C HIS A 106 -12.44 9.07 -3.42
N SER A 107 -13.71 8.68 -3.39
CA SER A 107 -14.81 9.65 -3.54
C SER A 107 -14.90 10.61 -2.35
N ASN A 108 -14.62 10.14 -1.14
CA ASN A 108 -14.52 10.97 0.07
C ASN A 108 -13.21 11.76 0.12
N TYR A 109 -12.10 11.16 -0.30
CA TYR A 109 -10.81 11.87 -0.46
C TYR A 109 -10.99 13.14 -1.28
N LYS A 110 -11.57 13.05 -2.49
CA LYS A 110 -11.81 14.24 -3.35
C LYS A 110 -12.62 15.35 -2.68
N LYS A 111 -13.47 15.00 -1.71
CA LYS A 111 -14.35 15.96 -1.04
C LYS A 111 -13.69 16.62 0.17
N TYR A 112 -12.83 15.90 0.89
CA TYR A 112 -12.36 16.32 2.21
C TYR A 112 -10.85 16.47 2.33
N HIS A 113 -10.06 16.04 1.34
CA HIS A 113 -8.59 16.03 1.47
C HIS A 113 -7.99 17.40 1.75
N GLU A 114 -8.49 18.48 1.12
CA GLU A 114 -7.99 19.84 1.35
C GLU A 114 -8.11 20.28 2.83
N GLU A 115 -9.05 19.70 3.58
CA GLU A 115 -9.25 20.00 4.99
C GLU A 115 -8.40 19.08 5.88
N ILE A 116 -8.28 17.80 5.52
CA ILE A 116 -7.53 16.78 6.27
C ILE A 116 -6.01 16.98 6.11
N GLU A 117 -5.54 17.39 4.94
CA GLU A 117 -4.11 17.58 4.60
C GLU A 117 -3.52 18.87 5.19
N LYS A 118 -4.28 19.67 5.93
CA LYS A 118 -3.78 20.92 6.55
C LYS A 118 -2.85 20.61 7.72
N ASP A 119 -1.77 21.38 7.83
CA ASP A 119 -0.96 21.44 9.05
C ASP A 119 -1.87 21.71 10.26
N CYS A 120 -1.73 20.88 11.29
CA CYS A 120 -2.51 21.00 12.50
C CYS A 120 -1.72 20.49 13.71
N THR A 121 -2.14 20.88 14.90
CA THR A 121 -1.63 20.34 16.17
C THR A 121 -2.15 18.92 16.40
N ASP A 122 -1.53 18.16 17.30
CA ASP A 122 -1.99 16.81 17.65
C ASP A 122 -3.47 16.79 18.10
N GLU A 123 -3.91 17.80 18.87
CA GLU A 123 -5.31 17.92 19.30
C GLU A 123 -6.26 18.16 18.11
N GLU A 124 -5.85 19.03 17.18
CA GLU A 124 -6.63 19.29 15.96
C GLU A 124 -6.66 18.06 15.05
N PHE A 125 -5.56 17.29 14.97
CA PHE A 125 -5.50 16.03 14.24
C PHE A 125 -6.48 15.01 14.83
N MET A 126 -6.47 14.84 16.16
CA MET A 126 -7.43 13.95 16.83
C MET A 126 -8.89 14.38 16.58
N SER A 127 -9.16 15.69 16.46
CA SER A 127 -10.51 16.18 16.12
C SER A 127 -10.98 15.79 14.71
N LEU A 128 -10.07 15.46 13.79
CA LEU A 128 -10.43 15.06 12.42
C LEU A 128 -11.25 13.78 12.41
N PHE A 129 -10.96 12.82 13.29
CA PHE A 129 -11.71 11.57 13.42
C PHE A 129 -13.18 11.83 13.79
N GLU A 130 -13.44 12.73 14.75
CA GLU A 130 -14.81 13.12 15.12
C GLU A 130 -15.53 13.93 14.02
N ARG A 131 -14.77 14.71 13.24
CA ARG A 131 -15.32 15.56 12.17
C ARG A 131 -15.62 14.79 10.90
N PHE A 132 -14.90 13.69 10.65
CA PHE A 132 -15.05 12.87 9.46
C PHE A 132 -15.35 11.40 9.79
N PRO A 133 -16.42 11.10 10.57
CA PRO A 133 -16.79 9.73 10.94
C PRO A 133 -17.24 8.88 9.74
N ILE A 134 -17.32 9.48 8.55
CA ILE A 134 -17.57 8.77 7.29
C ILE A 134 -16.42 7.84 6.91
N PHE A 135 -15.21 8.03 7.47
CA PHE A 135 -14.08 7.16 7.23
C PHE A 135 -14.09 5.91 8.13
N ASP A 136 -14.73 5.96 9.29
CA ASP A 136 -14.80 4.87 10.27
C ASP A 136 -15.26 3.55 9.64
N ASP A 137 -16.36 3.56 8.88
CA ASP A 137 -16.87 2.35 8.20
C ASP A 137 -15.82 1.74 7.23
N PHE A 138 -14.99 2.58 6.60
CA PHE A 138 -13.94 2.12 5.69
C PHE A 138 -12.72 1.60 6.44
N ASP A 139 -12.36 2.25 7.55
CA ASP A 139 -11.29 1.83 8.44
C ASP A 139 -11.62 0.45 9.03
N ASP A 140 -12.81 0.28 9.59
CA ASP A 140 -13.30 -0.99 10.13
C ASP A 140 -13.32 -2.08 9.05
N THR A 141 -13.86 -1.78 7.86
CA THR A 141 -13.85 -2.73 6.74
C THR A 141 -12.42 -3.13 6.34
N PHE A 142 -11.46 -2.19 6.40
CA PHE A 142 -10.08 -2.50 6.06
C PHE A 142 -9.46 -3.42 7.10
N VAL A 143 -9.59 -3.08 8.38
CA VAL A 143 -9.04 -3.85 9.50
C VAL A 143 -9.62 -5.26 9.55
N GLU A 144 -10.93 -5.41 9.33
CA GLU A 144 -11.61 -6.72 9.33
C GLU A 144 -11.10 -7.66 8.22
N HIS A 145 -10.63 -7.12 7.09
CA HIS A 145 -10.22 -7.89 5.91
C HIS A 145 -8.72 -7.82 5.62
N GLU A 146 -7.93 -7.14 6.44
CA GLU A 146 -6.51 -6.87 6.16
C GLU A 146 -5.73 -8.17 5.95
N GLU A 147 -5.85 -9.14 6.85
CA GLU A 147 -5.16 -10.44 6.73
C GLU A 147 -5.54 -11.18 5.43
N GLU A 148 -6.81 -11.12 5.03
CA GLU A 148 -7.31 -11.74 3.78
C GLU A 148 -6.67 -11.06 2.56
N TRP A 149 -6.59 -9.73 2.55
CA TRP A 149 -6.00 -8.99 1.45
C TRP A 149 -4.48 -9.14 1.39
N THR A 150 -3.78 -9.18 2.53
CA THR A 150 -2.34 -9.46 2.57
C THR A 150 -2.05 -10.86 2.03
N ALA A 151 -2.85 -11.86 2.41
CA ALA A 151 -2.74 -13.20 1.85
C ALA A 151 -2.99 -13.22 0.34
N ALA A 152 -3.97 -12.46 -0.17
CA ALA A 152 -4.25 -12.38 -1.59
C ALA A 152 -3.12 -11.67 -2.38
N ILE A 153 -2.51 -10.62 -1.80
CA ILE A 153 -1.32 -9.96 -2.36
C ILE A 153 -0.15 -10.95 -2.42
N ALA A 154 0.12 -11.67 -1.34
CA ALA A 154 1.18 -12.68 -1.28
C ALA A 154 0.98 -13.77 -2.35
N GLN A 155 -0.24 -14.29 -2.49
CA GLN A 155 -0.59 -15.27 -3.52
C GLN A 155 -0.40 -14.73 -4.94
N TYR A 156 -0.75 -13.46 -5.19
CA TYR A 156 -0.52 -12.85 -6.49
C TYR A 156 0.98 -12.75 -6.80
N ILE A 157 1.78 -12.30 -5.83
CA ILE A 157 3.23 -12.19 -5.98
C ILE A 157 3.86 -13.56 -6.25
N ASP A 158 3.50 -14.60 -5.49
CA ASP A 158 4.01 -15.97 -5.69
C ASP A 158 3.73 -16.50 -7.11
N GLY A 159 2.55 -16.18 -7.66
CA GLY A 159 2.18 -16.54 -9.03
C GLY A 159 2.84 -15.70 -10.14
N HIS A 160 3.46 -14.56 -9.81
CA HIS A 160 3.97 -13.56 -10.76
C HIS A 160 5.28 -12.92 -10.30
N ILE A 161 6.17 -13.70 -9.68
CA ILE A 161 7.40 -13.23 -9.03
C ILE A 161 8.22 -12.31 -9.95
N GLU A 162 8.29 -12.63 -11.24
CA GLU A 162 9.04 -11.91 -12.25
C GLU A 162 8.57 -10.46 -12.48
N GLU A 163 7.33 -10.11 -12.09
CA GLU A 163 6.85 -8.74 -12.11
C GLU A 163 7.47 -7.89 -10.99
N PHE A 164 7.94 -8.52 -9.91
CA PHE A 164 8.42 -7.86 -8.70
C PHE A 164 9.94 -7.93 -8.58
N ALA A 165 10.53 -9.11 -8.81
CA ALA A 165 11.96 -9.36 -8.65
C ALA A 165 12.47 -10.55 -9.48
N GLU A 166 13.79 -10.57 -9.72
CA GLU A 166 14.48 -11.78 -10.15
C GLU A 166 14.97 -12.57 -8.93
N ILE A 167 14.74 -13.88 -8.93
CA ILE A 167 15.26 -14.76 -7.87
C ILE A 167 16.72 -15.13 -8.14
N VAL A 168 17.57 -14.94 -7.14
CA VAL A 168 19.00 -15.25 -7.18
C VAL A 168 19.36 -16.26 -6.10
N ASN A 169 20.37 -17.10 -6.37
CA ASN A 169 20.88 -18.08 -5.41
C ASN A 169 21.87 -17.45 -4.42
#